data_AF-A0A2E1CD06-F1
#
_entry.id   AF-A0A2E1CD06-F1
#
_cell.length_a   1.000
_cell.length_b   1.000
_cell.length_c   1.000
_cell.angle_alpha   90.00
_cell.angle_beta   90.00
_cell.angle_gamma   90.00
#
_symmetry.space_group_name_H-M   'P 1'
#
loop_
_entity.id
_entity.type
_entity.pdbx_description
1 polymer ?
#
loop_
_entity_poly.entity_id
_entity_poly.type
_entity_poly.pdbx_seq_one_letter_code
_entity_poly.pdbx_strand_id
1 'polypeptide(L)'
;MLPPESDTATLSLGSDETITGLALDAAATDESNDQIPAGLIAAGAGLLAVAGFYLSRKWWLGLLAGTALGMLILGLFGRRPPGTPEDFEVFKKLGWEEDKTDTVITWSEPAKGGKVTTYILQGFKDDKWLIIGEYDNETFTDTIDPSKAEEIERWRMHAKGPGGISKKTNSEDGLE
;
A
#
# COMPACT_ATOMS: atom_id res chain seq x y z
N MET A 1 -43.49 25.60 62.38
CA MET A 1 -43.67 24.17 62.05
C MET A 1 -44.11 24.10 60.58
N LEU A 2 -43.34 23.45 59.70
CA LEU A 2 -43.72 23.04 58.32
C LEU A 2 -44.66 21.81 58.38
N PRO A 3 -45.30 21.29 57.30
CA PRO A 3 -45.71 21.77 55.95
C PRO A 3 -47.21 21.33 55.68
N PRO A 4 -47.64 20.71 54.54
CA PRO A 4 -47.63 20.99 53.08
C PRO A 4 -49.07 21.08 52.48
N GLU A 5 -49.26 21.37 51.19
CA GLU A 5 -50.37 20.86 50.33
C GLU A 5 -49.92 21.08 48.85
N SER A 6 -49.47 20.05 48.10
CA SER A 6 -50.24 19.03 47.35
C SER A 6 -50.71 19.48 45.95
N ASP A 7 -50.25 18.71 44.96
CA ASP A 7 -50.34 18.82 43.50
C ASP A 7 -51.74 18.53 42.89
N THR A 8 -51.99 19.11 41.68
CA THR A 8 -52.81 18.56 40.55
C THR A 8 -54.34 18.48 40.78
N ALA A 9 -55.30 18.78 39.89
CA ALA A 9 -55.42 18.66 38.43
C ALA A 9 -56.72 19.33 37.90
N THR A 10 -56.72 19.68 36.60
CA THR A 10 -57.78 19.40 35.60
C THR A 10 -59.12 20.17 35.60
N LEU A 11 -59.39 20.93 34.52
CA LEU A 11 -60.38 20.67 33.42
C LEU A 11 -60.46 21.93 32.50
N SER A 12 -60.16 21.79 31.20
CA SER A 12 -61.13 21.63 30.07
C SER A 12 -61.94 22.91 29.80
N LEU A 13 -62.12 23.48 28.61
CA LEU A 13 -62.23 22.99 27.23
C LEU A 13 -62.27 24.21 26.26
N GLY A 14 -61.81 24.06 25.02
CA GLY A 14 -62.07 24.98 23.89
C GLY A 14 -60.83 25.21 23.03
N SER A 15 -60.37 24.24 22.24
CA SER A 15 -60.72 24.03 20.82
C SER A 15 -60.33 25.18 19.89
N ASP A 16 -59.19 25.00 19.19
CA ASP A 16 -59.11 25.31 17.76
C ASP A 16 -58.14 24.31 17.08
N GLU A 17 -58.64 23.68 16.02
CA GLU A 17 -58.00 22.65 15.23
C GLU A 17 -56.89 23.25 14.33
N THR A 18 -55.72 22.60 14.28
CA THR A 18 -54.97 22.43 13.02
C THR A 18 -54.17 21.13 13.11
N ILE A 19 -54.69 20.08 12.49
CA ILE A 19 -54.08 18.76 12.34
C ILE A 19 -53.26 18.73 11.05
N THR A 20 -52.01 18.25 11.13
CA THR A 20 -51.43 17.22 10.25
C THR A 20 -49.97 17.02 10.70
N GLY A 21 -49.56 15.96 11.38
CA GLY A 21 -49.97 14.55 11.26
C GLY A 21 -48.90 13.79 10.45
N LEU A 22 -47.68 13.71 10.99
CA LEU A 22 -46.56 12.95 10.42
C LEU A 22 -46.77 11.47 10.76
N ALA A 23 -47.37 10.70 9.84
CA ALA A 23 -47.52 9.26 9.99
C ALA A 23 -46.39 8.54 9.21
N LEU A 24 -45.46 7.98 9.97
CA LEU A 24 -44.66 6.83 9.54
C LEU A 24 -45.63 5.66 9.32
N ASP A 25 -45.70 5.12 8.11
CA ASP A 25 -46.28 3.79 7.89
C ASP A 25 -45.18 2.83 7.44
N ALA A 26 -44.72 2.04 8.41
CA ALA A 26 -43.90 0.88 8.16
C ALA A 26 -44.84 -0.29 7.85
N ALA A 27 -45.14 -0.49 6.57
CA ALA A 27 -45.94 -1.62 6.12
C ALA A 27 -45.09 -2.90 6.13
N ALA A 28 -45.14 -3.63 7.24
CA ALA A 28 -45.03 -5.09 7.25
C ALA A 28 -46.43 -5.66 7.05
N THR A 29 -46.66 -6.48 6.03
CA THR A 29 -47.86 -7.31 5.93
C THR A 29 -47.49 -8.74 5.55
N ASP A 30 -47.94 -9.65 6.43
CA ASP A 30 -48.01 -11.10 6.30
C ASP A 30 -49.12 -11.49 5.31
N GLU A 31 -49.08 -12.75 4.87
CA GLU A 31 -49.49 -13.31 3.57
C GLU A 31 -50.99 -13.31 3.19
N SER A 32 -51.32 -13.01 1.92
CA SER A 32 -51.95 -13.96 0.96
C SER A 32 -52.57 -13.29 -0.30
N ASN A 33 -52.01 -13.67 -1.45
CA ASN A 33 -52.60 -13.83 -2.77
C ASN A 33 -53.49 -12.71 -3.37
N ASP A 34 -52.89 -11.77 -4.09
CA ASP A 34 -52.92 -11.79 -5.56
C ASP A 34 -52.00 -10.71 -6.15
N GLN A 35 -51.17 -11.13 -7.11
CA GLN A 35 -50.51 -10.29 -8.10
C GLN A 35 -49.42 -9.32 -7.58
N ILE A 36 -48.19 -9.82 -7.49
CA ILE A 36 -46.96 -9.01 -7.38
C ILE A 36 -46.97 -7.96 -8.51
N PRO A 37 -47.02 -6.65 -8.21
CA PRO A 37 -46.87 -5.65 -9.26
C PRO A 37 -45.47 -5.77 -9.85
N ALA A 38 -45.44 -6.00 -11.16
CA ALA A 38 -44.24 -6.01 -11.99
C ALA A 38 -43.51 -4.67 -11.86
N GLY A 39 -42.62 -4.55 -10.88
CA GLY A 39 -41.93 -3.30 -10.63
C GLY A 39 -40.75 -3.36 -9.65
N LEU A 40 -40.36 -4.54 -9.15
CA LEU A 40 -39.23 -4.66 -8.22
C LEU A 40 -37.98 -5.28 -8.84
N ILE A 41 -37.76 -5.05 -10.14
CA ILE A 41 -36.43 -5.17 -10.74
C ILE A 41 -36.23 -3.99 -11.71
N ALA A 42 -35.74 -2.87 -11.18
CA ALA A 42 -35.02 -1.86 -11.94
C ALA A 42 -33.77 -1.53 -11.11
N ALA A 43 -32.68 -2.26 -11.33
CA ALA A 43 -31.64 -1.83 -12.26
C ALA A 43 -31.18 -0.40 -11.99
N GLY A 44 -30.06 -0.29 -11.28
CA GLY A 44 -28.89 0.42 -11.79
C GLY A 44 -28.96 1.94 -11.99
N ALA A 45 -27.98 2.59 -11.36
CA ALA A 45 -27.39 3.87 -11.73
C ALA A 45 -28.25 5.13 -11.51
N GLY A 46 -27.76 5.95 -10.57
CA GLY A 46 -28.05 7.38 -10.54
C GLY A 46 -28.95 7.79 -9.40
N LEU A 47 -28.34 8.26 -8.31
CA LEU A 47 -28.72 9.50 -7.62
C LEU A 47 -27.60 9.81 -6.61
N LEU A 48 -26.53 10.45 -7.10
CA LEU A 48 -25.66 11.25 -6.25
C LEU A 48 -26.51 12.40 -5.71
N ALA A 49 -27.15 12.20 -4.56
CA ALA A 49 -27.62 13.29 -3.75
C ALA A 49 -26.38 14.02 -3.22
N VAL A 50 -25.92 15.02 -3.98
CA VAL A 50 -24.94 16.01 -3.53
C VAL A 50 -25.64 16.92 -2.51
N ALA A 51 -26.03 16.35 -1.37
CA ALA A 51 -26.10 17.12 -0.15
C ALA A 51 -24.64 17.32 0.26
N GLY A 52 -24.14 18.55 0.19
CA GLY A 52 -22.75 18.91 0.45
C GLY A 52 -22.29 18.34 1.79
N PHE A 53 -21.70 17.16 1.75
CA PHE A 53 -21.15 16.52 2.93
C PHE A 53 -19.78 17.14 3.18
N TYR A 54 -19.80 18.37 3.71
CA TYR A 54 -18.63 18.98 4.31
C TYR A 54 -18.39 18.28 5.65
N LEU A 55 -17.97 17.01 5.56
CA LEU A 55 -17.36 16.35 6.71
C LEU A 55 -16.17 17.18 7.08
N SER A 56 -16.21 17.69 8.31
CA SER A 56 -15.05 18.24 8.98
C SER A 56 -13.84 17.36 8.64
N ARG A 57 -12.77 17.98 8.13
CA ARG A 57 -11.49 17.32 7.82
C ARG A 57 -11.00 16.42 8.98
N LYS A 58 -11.38 16.75 10.22
CA LYS A 58 -11.09 15.97 11.42
C LYS A 58 -11.81 14.61 11.51
N TRP A 59 -13.00 14.45 10.90
CA TRP A 59 -13.73 13.17 10.91
C TRP A 59 -13.08 12.13 10.01
N TRP A 60 -12.58 12.55 8.84
CA TRP A 60 -11.78 11.69 7.95
C TRP A 60 -10.47 11.22 8.60
N LEU A 61 -9.80 12.08 9.38
CA LEU A 61 -8.63 11.66 10.17
C LEU A 61 -9.02 10.68 11.28
N GLY A 62 -10.18 10.84 11.92
CA GLY A 62 -10.70 9.88 12.90
C GLY A 62 -10.96 8.51 12.27
N LEU A 63 -11.48 8.48 11.04
CA LEU A 63 -11.70 7.23 10.29
C LEU A 63 -10.37 6.57 9.85
N LEU A 64 -9.33 7.36 9.54
CA LEU A 64 -7.98 6.84 9.25
C LEU A 64 -7.20 6.40 10.50
N ALA A 65 -7.47 6.98 11.67
CA ALA A 65 -6.72 6.67 12.89
C ALA A 65 -7.31 5.49 13.70
N GLY A 66 -8.59 5.16 13.50
CA GLY A 66 -9.31 4.16 14.31
C GLY A 66 -9.88 2.96 13.55
N THR A 67 -9.77 2.91 12.22
CA THR A 67 -10.27 1.76 11.44
C THR A 67 -9.13 0.89 10.93
N ALA A 68 -9.40 -0.41 10.75
CA ALA A 68 -8.45 -1.34 10.11
C ALA A 68 -8.01 -0.84 8.72
N LEU A 69 -8.90 -0.17 7.98
CA LEU A 69 -8.58 0.47 6.69
C LEU A 69 -7.60 1.64 6.84
N GLY A 70 -7.74 2.42 7.91
CA GLY A 70 -6.82 3.49 8.25
C GLY A 70 -5.41 3.01 8.63
N MET A 71 -5.33 1.98 9.47
CA MET A 71 -4.06 1.30 9.77
C MET A 71 -3.46 0.60 8.54
N LEU A 72 -4.29 0.04 7.66
CA LEU A 72 -3.85 -0.52 6.37
C LEU A 72 -3.22 0.57 5.49
N ILE A 73 -3.87 1.72 5.37
CA ILE A 73 -3.37 2.87 4.62
C ILE A 73 -2.05 3.37 5.22
N LEU A 74 -1.98 3.59 6.54
CA LEU A 74 -0.74 4.01 7.21
C LEU A 74 0.40 2.98 7.07
N GLY A 75 0.08 1.70 7.12
CA GLY A 75 1.03 0.60 6.89
C GLY A 75 1.55 0.52 5.45
N LEU A 76 0.78 0.98 4.47
CA LEU A 76 1.17 1.05 3.07
C LEU A 76 2.07 2.25 2.76
N PHE A 77 1.81 3.42 3.36
CA PHE A 77 2.54 4.66 3.06
C PHE A 77 3.94 4.76 3.69
N GLY A 78 4.28 3.88 4.63
CA GLY A 78 5.57 3.91 5.33
C GLY A 78 6.74 3.20 4.62
N ARG A 79 6.50 2.50 3.51
CA ARG A 79 7.51 1.62 2.90
C ARG A 79 7.99 2.18 1.58
N ARG A 80 8.93 3.13 1.62
CA ARG A 80 9.63 3.59 0.41
C ARG A 80 10.52 2.46 -0.12
N PRO A 81 10.58 2.23 -1.45
CA PRO A 81 11.55 1.31 -2.01
C PRO A 81 12.98 1.80 -1.70
N PRO A 82 13.96 0.89 -1.61
CA PRO A 82 15.36 1.27 -1.48
C PRO A 82 15.82 2.12 -2.67
N GLY A 83 16.89 2.90 -2.47
CA GLY A 83 17.58 3.57 -3.58
C GLY A 83 18.39 2.60 -4.42
N THR A 84 18.90 3.10 -5.53
CA THR A 84 19.86 2.36 -6.37
C THR A 84 21.18 2.23 -5.62
N PRO A 85 21.83 1.05 -5.64
CA PRO A 85 23.21 0.91 -5.17
C PRO A 85 24.13 1.95 -5.84
N GLU A 86 25.10 2.46 -5.08
CA GLU A 86 26.08 3.44 -5.57
C GLU A 86 27.43 2.77 -5.81
N ASP A 87 28.33 3.44 -6.52
CA ASP A 87 29.70 2.98 -6.78
C ASP A 87 29.78 1.53 -7.29
N PHE A 88 28.82 1.14 -8.13
CA PHE A 88 28.76 -0.21 -8.70
C PHE A 88 29.83 -0.34 -9.77
N GLU A 89 30.84 -1.15 -9.48
CA GLU A 89 32.00 -1.35 -10.35
C GLU A 89 32.25 -2.84 -10.55
N VAL A 90 32.71 -3.19 -11.75
CA VAL A 90 33.12 -4.54 -12.12
C VAL A 90 34.48 -4.46 -12.79
N PHE A 91 35.48 -5.10 -12.20
CA PHE A 91 36.84 -5.04 -12.69
C PHE A 91 37.54 -6.39 -12.54
N LYS A 92 38.61 -6.55 -13.30
CA LYS A 92 39.40 -7.77 -13.33
C LYS A 92 40.62 -7.67 -12.43
N LYS A 93 40.77 -8.59 -11.48
CA LYS A 93 41.91 -8.62 -10.55
C LYS A 93 42.68 -9.93 -10.67
N LEU A 94 44.01 -9.85 -10.73
CA LEU A 94 44.86 -11.05 -10.72
C LEU A 94 44.61 -11.83 -9.43
N GLY A 95 44.18 -13.08 -9.59
CA GLY A 95 43.89 -13.99 -8.48
C GLY A 95 45.18 -14.52 -7.83
N TRP A 96 45.02 -15.43 -6.88
CA TRP A 96 46.15 -16.06 -6.18
C TRP A 96 46.90 -17.08 -7.04
N GLU A 97 46.28 -17.57 -8.12
CA GLU A 97 46.92 -18.39 -9.15
C GLU A 97 47.43 -17.48 -10.27
N GLU A 98 48.69 -17.63 -10.67
CA GLU A 98 49.39 -16.72 -11.60
C GLU A 98 48.77 -16.62 -13.00
N ASP A 99 47.78 -17.47 -13.32
CA ASP A 99 47.12 -17.54 -14.64
C ASP A 99 45.60 -17.24 -14.60
N LYS A 100 45.03 -16.90 -13.44
CA LYS A 100 43.58 -16.65 -13.32
C LYS A 100 43.31 -15.23 -12.87
N THR A 101 42.46 -14.55 -13.62
CA THR A 101 41.97 -13.22 -13.30
C THR A 101 40.55 -13.34 -12.79
N ASP A 102 40.37 -13.07 -11.51
CA ASP A 102 39.05 -13.09 -10.88
C ASP A 102 38.28 -11.82 -11.26
N THR A 103 36.97 -11.96 -11.46
CA THR A 103 36.09 -10.79 -11.66
C THR A 103 35.61 -10.33 -10.30
N VAL A 104 36.01 -9.12 -9.91
CA VAL A 104 35.65 -8.52 -8.64
C VAL A 104 34.55 -7.50 -8.87
N ILE A 105 33.55 -7.55 -8.00
CA ILE A 105 32.40 -6.66 -8.03
C ILE A 105 32.36 -5.91 -6.71
N THR A 106 32.17 -4.60 -6.78
CA THR A 106 32.04 -3.72 -5.61
C THR A 106 30.83 -2.82 -5.77
N TRP A 107 30.22 -2.45 -4.64
CA TRP A 107 29.11 -1.52 -4.58
C TRP A 107 28.99 -0.88 -3.19
N SER A 108 28.24 0.21 -3.09
CA SER A 108 27.94 0.95 -1.86
C SER A 108 26.45 0.97 -1.55
N GLU A 109 26.10 1.24 -0.29
CA GLU A 109 24.72 1.44 0.13
C GLU A 109 24.09 2.66 -0.58
N PRO A 110 22.81 2.61 -0.99
CA PRO A 110 22.14 3.77 -1.58
C PRO A 110 22.10 4.98 -0.64
N ALA A 111 22.48 6.18 -1.10
CA ALA A 111 22.45 7.38 -0.26
C ALA A 111 21.01 7.86 0.08
N LYS A 112 20.01 7.39 -0.67
CA LYS A 112 18.59 7.77 -0.53
C LYS A 112 17.70 6.55 -0.67
N GLY A 113 16.53 6.57 -0.03
CA GLY A 113 15.50 5.53 -0.20
C GLY A 113 15.03 4.94 1.12
N GLY A 114 14.33 3.80 1.04
CA GLY A 114 13.98 2.99 2.20
C GLY A 114 15.06 1.98 2.57
N LYS A 115 14.82 1.25 3.67
CA LYS A 115 15.74 0.23 4.19
C LYS A 115 16.07 -0.85 3.15
N VAL A 116 17.35 -1.12 2.93
CA VAL A 116 17.83 -2.29 2.20
C VAL A 116 17.79 -3.54 3.09
N THR A 117 17.37 -4.66 2.51
CA THR A 117 17.51 -6.00 3.11
C THR A 117 18.45 -6.87 2.31
N THR A 118 18.54 -6.64 1.00
CA THR A 118 19.21 -7.55 0.08
C THR A 118 19.66 -6.82 -1.17
N TYR A 119 20.84 -7.17 -1.70
CA TYR A 119 21.30 -6.78 -3.04
C TYR A 119 21.21 -7.97 -4.00
N ILE A 120 20.79 -7.70 -5.24
CA ILE A 120 20.67 -8.71 -6.30
C ILE A 120 21.58 -8.32 -7.45
N LEU A 121 22.59 -9.13 -7.68
CA LEU A 121 23.47 -9.03 -8.84
C LEU A 121 22.87 -9.78 -10.02
N GLN A 122 22.83 -9.12 -11.16
CA GLN A 122 22.40 -9.71 -12.42
C GLN A 122 23.51 -9.65 -13.46
N GLY A 123 23.64 -10.73 -14.21
CA GLY A 123 24.49 -10.85 -15.39
C GLY A 123 23.65 -10.99 -16.64
N PHE A 124 24.05 -10.34 -17.73
CA PHE A 124 23.46 -10.49 -19.04
C PHE A 124 24.18 -11.60 -19.81
N LYS A 125 23.44 -12.65 -20.14
CA LYS A 125 23.92 -13.83 -20.86
C LYS A 125 22.79 -14.35 -21.76
N ASP A 126 23.13 -14.78 -22.98
CA ASP A 126 22.17 -15.36 -23.93
C ASP A 126 20.92 -14.48 -24.16
N ASP A 127 21.13 -13.18 -24.35
CA ASP A 127 20.09 -12.14 -24.53
C ASP A 127 19.13 -11.96 -23.34
N LYS A 128 19.53 -12.41 -22.14
CA LYS A 128 18.69 -12.38 -20.93
C LYS A 128 19.46 -11.95 -19.70
N TRP A 129 18.76 -11.30 -18.77
CA TRP A 129 19.29 -10.98 -17.45
C TRP A 129 19.01 -12.12 -16.47
N LEU A 130 20.07 -12.73 -15.96
CA LEU A 130 20.04 -13.82 -14.99
C LEU A 130 20.50 -13.31 -13.63
N ILE A 131 20.00 -13.91 -12.55
CA ILE A 131 20.47 -13.62 -11.19
C ILE A 131 21.76 -14.42 -10.98
N ILE A 132 22.84 -13.74 -10.64
CA ILE A 132 24.16 -14.34 -10.41
C ILE A 132 24.43 -14.46 -8.91
N GLY A 133 24.01 -13.46 -8.13
CA GLY A 133 24.23 -13.40 -6.70
C GLY A 133 23.12 -12.66 -5.96
N GLU A 134 22.93 -13.05 -4.71
CA GLU A 134 22.03 -12.41 -3.75
C GLU A 134 22.80 -12.22 -2.44
N TYR A 135 22.89 -10.98 -1.98
CA TYR A 135 23.72 -10.58 -0.84
C TYR A 135 22.87 -9.89 0.22
N ASP A 136 23.27 -10.01 1.48
CA ASP A 136 22.65 -9.24 2.57
C ASP A 136 23.01 -7.74 2.48
N ASN A 137 22.49 -6.95 3.41
CA ASN A 137 22.72 -5.50 3.45
C ASN A 137 24.03 -5.08 4.13
N GLU A 138 24.94 -6.02 4.42
CA GLU A 138 26.25 -5.78 5.04
C GLU A 138 27.41 -6.17 4.13
N THR A 139 27.12 -6.85 3.02
CA THR A 139 28.07 -7.24 1.98
C THR A 139 28.12 -6.20 0.86
N PHE A 140 29.33 -5.81 0.47
CA PHE A 140 29.61 -4.73 -0.50
C PHE A 140 30.65 -5.12 -1.56
N THR A 141 31.12 -6.37 -1.53
CA THR A 141 32.05 -6.90 -2.51
C THR A 141 31.81 -8.39 -2.69
N ASP A 142 32.02 -8.88 -3.91
CA ASP A 142 32.06 -10.30 -4.21
C ASP A 142 33.09 -10.59 -5.30
N THR A 143 33.56 -11.83 -5.32
CA THR A 143 34.47 -12.34 -6.33
C THR A 143 33.78 -13.47 -7.08
N ILE A 144 33.56 -13.25 -8.38
CA ILE A 144 32.93 -14.23 -9.26
C ILE A 144 33.98 -15.12 -9.88
N ASP A 145 33.73 -16.43 -9.82
CA ASP A 145 34.56 -17.44 -10.47
C ASP A 145 34.77 -17.10 -11.96
N PRO A 146 36.02 -17.13 -12.46
CA PRO A 146 36.32 -16.76 -13.85
C PRO A 146 35.48 -17.49 -14.89
N SER A 147 35.21 -18.79 -14.68
CA SER A 147 34.44 -19.60 -15.64
C SER A 147 32.98 -19.14 -15.78
N LYS A 148 32.41 -18.57 -14.71
CA LYS A 148 31.06 -17.98 -14.74
C LYS A 148 31.09 -16.57 -15.29
N ALA A 149 32.12 -15.80 -14.93
CA ALA A 149 32.22 -14.39 -15.30
C ALA A 149 32.48 -14.20 -16.81
N GLU A 150 33.25 -15.09 -17.44
CA GLU A 150 33.54 -15.05 -18.88
C GLU A 150 32.29 -15.15 -19.77
N GLU A 151 31.22 -15.76 -19.26
CA GLU A 151 29.96 -15.92 -19.99
C GLU A 151 29.02 -14.70 -19.85
N ILE A 152 29.38 -13.72 -19.03
CA ILE A 152 28.55 -12.54 -18.75
C ILE A 152 29.03 -11.34 -19.55
N GLU A 153 28.14 -10.80 -20.39
CA GLU A 153 28.45 -9.64 -21.23
C GLU A 153 28.31 -8.32 -20.49
N ARG A 154 27.31 -8.23 -19.60
CA ARG A 154 27.01 -7.00 -18.83
C ARG A 154 26.53 -7.33 -17.44
N TRP A 155 26.81 -6.44 -16.51
CA TRP A 155 26.50 -6.58 -15.10
C TRP A 155 25.63 -5.44 -14.64
N ARG A 156 24.70 -5.70 -13.72
CA ARG A 156 23.97 -4.65 -13.01
C ARG A 156 23.49 -5.14 -11.67
N MET A 157 23.17 -4.21 -10.79
CA MET A 157 22.66 -4.52 -9.47
C MET A 157 21.36 -3.76 -9.17
N HIS A 158 20.57 -4.29 -8.24
CA HIS A 158 19.50 -3.56 -7.57
C HIS A 158 19.35 -4.03 -6.13
N ALA A 159 18.78 -3.18 -5.29
CA ALA A 159 18.45 -3.47 -3.91
C ALA A 159 16.97 -3.87 -3.75
N LYS A 160 16.70 -4.68 -2.73
CA LYS A 160 15.35 -5.04 -2.26
C LYS A 160 15.19 -4.64 -0.81
N GLY A 161 13.96 -4.35 -0.43
CA GLY A 161 13.60 -4.02 0.93
C GLY A 161 12.09 -4.06 1.16
N PRO A 162 11.62 -3.69 2.35
CA PRO A 162 10.21 -3.77 2.72
C PRO A 162 9.29 -2.89 1.85
N GLY A 163 9.85 -1.84 1.22
CA GLY A 163 9.13 -0.97 0.29
C GLY A 163 9.21 -1.37 -1.18
N GLY A 164 9.74 -2.55 -1.47
CA GLY A 164 9.87 -3.09 -2.82
C GLY A 164 11.30 -3.10 -3.32
N ILE A 165 11.45 -2.87 -4.62
CA ILE A 165 12.70 -3.03 -5.36
C ILE A 165 13.19 -1.65 -5.81
N SER A 166 14.50 -1.41 -5.70
CA SER A 166 15.11 -0.19 -6.22
C SER A 166 15.12 -0.17 -7.75
N LYS A 167 15.48 0.99 -8.32
CA LYS A 167 15.96 1.03 -9.70
C LYS A 167 17.27 0.24 -9.81
N LYS A 168 17.59 -0.18 -11.02
CA LYS A 168 18.84 -0.89 -11.33
C LYS A 168 19.96 0.12 -11.55
N THR A 169 21.20 -0.28 -11.28
CA THR A 169 22.39 0.47 -11.68
C THR A 169 22.46 0.58 -13.20
N ASN A 170 23.35 1.43 -13.70
CA ASN A 170 23.79 1.32 -15.08
C ASN A 170 24.44 -0.05 -15.29
N SER A 171 24.45 -0.49 -16.55
CA SER A 171 25.11 -1.75 -16.90
C SER A 171 26.60 -1.53 -17.08
N GLU A 172 27.40 -2.37 -16.45
CA GLU A 172 28.87 -2.38 -16.56
C GLU A 172 29.33 -3.58 -17.38
N ASP A 173 30.32 -3.40 -18.26
CA ASP A 173 30.81 -4.46 -19.16
C ASP A 173 31.93 -5.31 -18.50
N GLY A 174 32.47 -4.89 -17.34
CA GLY A 174 33.43 -5.67 -16.55
C GLY A 174 34.84 -5.78 -17.14
N LEU A 175 35.23 -4.80 -17.97
CA LEU A 175 36.53 -4.75 -18.65
C LEU A 175 37.49 -3.72 -18.05
N GLU A 176 37.08 -2.99 -17.01
CA GLU A 176 37.91 -1.98 -16.34
C GLU A 176 38.97 -2.61 -15.42
#